data_AF-A0A7C8DZ28-F1
#
_entry.id   AF-A0A7C8DZ28-F1
#
_cell.length_a   1.000
_cell.length_b   1.000
_cell.length_c   1.000
_cell.angle_alpha   90.00
_cell.angle_beta   90.00
_cell.angle_gamma   90.00
#
_symmetry.space_group_name_H-M   'P 1'
#
loop_
_entity.id
_entity.type
_entity.pdbx_description
1 polymer ?
#
loop_
_entity_poly.entity_id
_entity_poly.type
_entity_poly.pdbx_seq_one_letter_code
_entity_poly.pdbx_strand_id
1 'polypeptide(L)'
;RSFDTPLILIAGGRHKGADYEPLVEAAKTNVKYAVFMGESKDLLATAFNGQIPYTIAEDMKAAVAMAFSEAVSGDSILLAPACASFDMYSSYAHRGETFNNAVGELVHA
;
A
#
# COMPACT_ATOMS: atom_id res chain seq x y z
N ARG A 1 10.49 15.88 -6.21
CA ARG A 1 11.09 15.00 -5.18
C ARG A 1 10.22 15.17 -3.94
N SER A 2 9.44 14.17 -3.56
CA SER A 2 8.38 14.39 -2.54
C SER A 2 8.61 13.71 -1.21
N PHE A 3 9.60 12.82 -1.06
CA PHE A 3 9.97 12.22 0.23
C PHE A 3 11.46 11.91 0.23
N ASP A 4 12.22 12.44 1.19
CA ASP A 4 13.63 12.07 1.45
C ASP A 4 13.75 10.96 2.51
N THR A 5 12.61 10.46 3.00
CA THR A 5 12.49 9.42 4.02
C THR A 5 12.06 8.08 3.43
N PRO A 6 12.52 6.94 3.97
CA PRO A 6 12.12 5.62 3.49
C PRO A 6 10.61 5.42 3.61
N LEU A 7 10.02 4.89 2.54
CA LEU A 7 8.58 4.75 2.39
C LEU A 7 8.15 3.28 2.50
N ILE A 8 7.02 3.07 3.17
CA ILE A 8 6.29 1.81 3.14
C ILE A 8 5.01 2.03 2.35
N LEU A 9 4.83 1.25 1.30
CA LEU A 9 3.73 1.40 0.36
C LEU A 9 2.60 0.43 0.71
N ILE A 10 1.38 0.94 0.89
CA ILE A 10 0.17 0.12 0.85
C ILE A 10 -0.48 0.33 -0.52
N ALA A 11 -0.58 -0.74 -1.30
CA ALA A 11 -1.14 -0.71 -2.65
C ALA A 11 -2.13 -1.86 -2.86
N GLY A 12 -3.14 -1.63 -3.69
CA GLY A 12 -4.18 -2.64 -3.88
C GLY A 12 -5.49 -2.08 -4.41
N GLY A 13 -6.38 -3.00 -4.80
CA GLY A 13 -7.69 -2.69 -5.34
C GLY A 13 -8.03 -3.57 -6.53
N ARG A 14 -8.92 -3.10 -7.39
CA ARG A 14 -9.34 -3.82 -8.59
C ARG A 14 -8.43 -3.50 -9.77
N HIS A 15 -7.88 -4.53 -10.39
CA HIS A 15 -7.10 -4.37 -11.60
C HIS A 15 -8.02 -3.95 -12.76
N LYS A 16 -7.65 -2.87 -13.46
CA LYS A 16 -8.42 -2.34 -14.61
C LYS A 16 -7.63 -2.43 -15.93
N GLY A 17 -6.68 -3.36 -16.03
CA GLY A 17 -5.81 -3.50 -17.21
C GLY A 17 -4.67 -2.49 -17.28
N ALA A 18 -4.37 -1.80 -16.17
CA ALA A 18 -3.25 -0.88 -16.08
C ALA A 18 -1.93 -1.63 -15.82
N ASP A 19 -0.85 -1.21 -16.45
CA ASP A 19 0.49 -1.73 -16.19
C ASP A 19 1.00 -1.27 -14.82
N TYR A 20 1.65 -2.18 -14.08
CA TYR A 20 2.29 -1.89 -12.80
C TYR A 20 3.76 -1.51 -12.94
N GLU A 21 4.38 -1.65 -14.12
CA GLU A 21 5.78 -1.30 -14.35
C GLU A 21 6.12 0.14 -13.91
N PRO A 22 5.32 1.18 -14.22
CA PRO A 22 5.62 2.53 -13.72
C PRO A 22 5.58 2.65 -12.19
N LEU A 23 4.73 1.86 -11.53
CA LEU A 23 4.66 1.81 -10.07
C LEU A 23 5.90 1.12 -9.48
N VAL A 24 6.33 0.02 -10.11
CA VAL A 24 7.55 -0.71 -9.72
C VAL A 24 8.77 0.20 -9.83
N GLU A 25 8.91 0.91 -10.94
CA GLU A 25 10.04 1.85 -11.15
C GLU A 25 10.03 3.00 -10.14
N ALA A 26 8.85 3.57 -9.85
CA ALA A 26 8.73 4.60 -8.82
C ALA A 26 9.08 4.05 -7.43
N ALA A 27 8.67 2.82 -7.12
CA ALA A 27 8.88 2.20 -5.82
C ALA A 27 10.35 1.91 -5.54
N LYS A 28 11.12 1.43 -6.53
CA LYS A 28 12.56 1.14 -6.40
C LYS A 28 13.39 2.29 -5.86
N THR A 29 12.93 3.53 -6.05
CA THR A 29 13.71 4.72 -5.69
C THR A 29 13.66 5.02 -4.19
N ASN A 30 12.53 4.77 -3.52
CA ASN A 30 12.35 5.22 -2.12
C ASN A 30 11.43 4.33 -1.27
N VAL A 31 10.83 3.29 -1.84
CA VAL A 31 9.98 2.33 -1.10
C VAL A 31 10.86 1.20 -0.60
N LYS A 32 10.96 1.05 0.72
CA LYS A 32 11.72 -0.04 1.35
C LYS A 32 10.90 -1.32 1.55
N TYR A 33 9.58 -1.19 1.59
CA TYR A 33 8.67 -2.31 1.82
C TYR A 33 7.29 -2.00 1.22
N ALA A 34 6.58 -3.03 0.74
CA ALA A 34 5.21 -2.89 0.26
C ALA A 34 4.22 -3.89 0.90
N VAL A 35 2.97 -3.48 1.04
CA VAL A 35 1.86 -4.30 1.47
C VAL A 35 0.79 -4.29 0.39
N PHE A 36 0.49 -5.46 -0.17
CA PHE A 36 -0.49 -5.60 -1.24
C PHE A 36 -1.81 -6.16 -0.73
N MET A 37 -2.93 -5.59 -1.17
CA MET A 37 -4.27 -6.03 -0.77
C MET A 37 -5.29 -5.95 -1.92
N GLY A 38 -6.48 -6.51 -1.72
CA GLY A 38 -7.55 -6.50 -2.72
C GLY A 38 -7.30 -7.42 -3.92
N GLU A 39 -8.13 -7.34 -4.96
CA GLU A 39 -8.09 -8.25 -6.11
C GLU A 39 -6.76 -8.25 -6.88
N SER A 40 -6.08 -7.10 -6.95
CA SER A 40 -4.84 -6.94 -7.69
C SER A 40 -3.60 -7.44 -6.94
N LYS A 41 -3.74 -7.95 -5.71
CA LYS A 41 -2.60 -8.28 -4.84
C LYS A 41 -1.61 -9.25 -5.48
N ASP A 42 -2.10 -10.28 -6.19
CA ASP A 42 -1.25 -11.30 -6.82
C ASP A 42 -0.53 -10.76 -8.07
N LEU A 43 -1.18 -9.85 -8.82
CA LEU A 43 -0.57 -9.17 -9.96
C LEU A 43 0.51 -8.18 -9.50
N LEU A 44 0.26 -7.45 -8.42
CA LEU A 44 1.26 -6.57 -7.80
C LEU A 44 2.42 -7.40 -7.25
N ALA A 45 2.16 -8.50 -6.54
CA ALA A 45 3.18 -9.41 -6.06
C ALA A 45 4.06 -9.93 -7.21
N THR A 46 3.45 -10.30 -8.34
CA THR A 46 4.18 -10.74 -9.53
C THR A 46 5.06 -9.62 -10.11
N ALA A 47 4.51 -8.41 -10.25
CA ALA A 47 5.25 -7.26 -10.79
C ALA A 47 6.41 -6.82 -9.87
N PHE A 48 6.23 -6.93 -8.55
CA PHE A 48 7.20 -6.52 -7.55
C PHE A 48 8.17 -7.64 -7.13
N ASN A 49 7.98 -8.86 -7.63
CA ASN A 49 8.81 -10.00 -7.26
C ASN A 49 10.29 -9.74 -7.57
N GLY A 50 11.13 -9.88 -6.54
CA GLY A 50 12.57 -9.62 -6.63
C GLY A 50 12.97 -8.14 -6.76
N GLN A 51 12.02 -7.20 -6.72
CA GLN A 51 12.29 -5.75 -6.83
C GLN A 51 12.46 -5.10 -5.46
N ILE A 52 11.49 -5.33 -4.56
CA ILE A 52 11.53 -4.90 -3.15
C ILE A 52 10.82 -5.93 -2.26
N PRO A 53 11.08 -5.95 -0.94
CA PRO A 53 10.32 -6.77 -0.01
C PRO A 53 8.83 -6.39 0.02
N TYR A 54 7.95 -7.38 0.12
CA TYR A 54 6.52 -7.14 0.27
C TYR A 54 5.81 -8.25 1.05
N THR A 55 4.60 -7.94 1.54
CA THR A 55 3.63 -8.92 2.05
C THR A 55 2.25 -8.70 1.44
N ILE A 56 1.36 -9.66 1.66
CA ILE A 56 -0.03 -9.61 1.24
C ILE A 56 -0.93 -9.51 2.47
N ALA A 57 -1.84 -8.53 2.46
CA ALA A 57 -2.85 -8.32 3.48
C ALA A 57 -4.24 -8.66 2.96
N GLU A 58 -5.11 -9.10 3.88
CA GLU A 58 -6.50 -9.46 3.56
C GLU A 58 -7.41 -8.23 3.46
N ASP A 59 -7.16 -7.21 4.28
CA ASP A 59 -7.93 -5.97 4.32
C ASP A 59 -7.06 -4.76 4.70
N MET A 60 -7.67 -3.57 4.76
CA MET A 60 -6.96 -2.34 5.11
C MET A 60 -6.41 -2.36 6.54
N LYS A 61 -7.11 -2.98 7.50
CA LYS A 61 -6.66 -3.01 8.90
C LYS A 61 -5.40 -3.85 9.03
N ALA A 62 -5.40 -5.05 8.44
CA ALA A 62 -4.23 -5.89 8.33
C ALA A 62 -3.11 -5.19 7.57
N ALA A 63 -3.42 -4.49 6.47
CA ALA A 63 -2.43 -3.79 5.68
C ALA A 63 -1.71 -2.68 6.46
N VAL A 64 -2.47 -1.87 7.21
CA VAL A 64 -1.91 -0.81 8.05
C VAL A 64 -1.11 -1.41 9.21
N ALA A 65 -1.60 -2.47 9.86
CA ALA A 65 -0.86 -3.13 10.95
C ALA A 65 0.49 -3.72 10.48
N MET A 66 0.50 -4.41 9.33
CA MET A 66 1.73 -4.95 8.73
C MET A 66 2.68 -3.84 8.28
N ALA A 67 2.15 -2.78 7.67
CA ALA A 67 2.98 -1.63 7.29
C ALA A 67 3.59 -0.95 8.52
N PHE A 68 2.84 -0.85 9.62
CA PHE A 68 3.32 -0.28 10.87
C PHE A 68 4.38 -1.14 11.54
N SER A 69 4.26 -2.48 11.52
CA SER A 69 5.28 -3.37 12.10
C SER A 69 6.62 -3.32 11.36
N GLU A 70 6.60 -3.00 10.06
CA GLU A 70 7.81 -2.83 9.23
C GLU A 70 8.37 -1.40 9.30
N ALA A 71 7.60 -0.46 9.83
CA ALA A 71 7.99 0.93 10.00
C ALA A 71 8.91 1.11 11.20
N VAL A 72 9.90 1.98 11.05
CA VAL A 72 10.71 2.51 12.14
C VAL A 72 10.54 4.02 12.22
N SER A 73 10.99 4.61 13.33
CA SER A 73 10.90 6.06 13.54
C SER A 73 11.55 6.83 12.38
N GLY A 74 10.77 7.71 11.73
CA GLY A 74 11.19 8.51 10.59
C GLY A 74 10.69 8.00 9.23
N ASP A 75 10.15 6.76 9.17
CA ASP A 75 9.51 6.26 7.96
C ASP A 75 8.15 6.90 7.72
N SER A 76 7.70 6.85 6.48
CA SER A 76 6.35 7.23 6.09
C SER A 76 5.60 6.03 5.54
N ILE A 77 4.34 5.85 5.97
CA ILE A 77 3.42 4.86 5.39
C ILE A 77 2.52 5.60 4.41
N LEU A 78 2.54 5.18 3.15
CA LEU A 78 1.76 5.79 2.08
C LEU A 78 0.74 4.79 1.55
N LEU A 79 -0.52 5.18 1.59
CA LEU A 79 -1.57 4.54 0.81
C LEU A 79 -1.57 5.12 -0.62
N ALA A 80 -0.93 4.43 -1.57
CA ALA A 80 -0.94 4.85 -2.98
C ALA A 80 -1.79 3.90 -3.83
N PRO A 81 -2.96 4.33 -4.31
CA PRO A 81 -3.77 3.53 -5.20
C PRO A 81 -3.18 3.55 -6.60
N ALA A 82 -2.47 2.49 -6.98
CA ALA A 82 -2.12 2.23 -8.38
C ALA A 82 -3.34 1.85 -9.23
N CYS A 83 -4.52 1.67 -8.63
CA CYS A 83 -5.74 1.28 -9.31
C CYS A 83 -6.96 2.03 -8.77
N ALA A 84 -7.84 2.43 -9.69
CA ALA A 84 -9.05 3.20 -9.39
C ALA A 84 -9.93 2.46 -8.36
N SER A 85 -10.31 3.17 -7.31
CA SER A 85 -11.13 2.73 -6.18
C SER A 85 -12.52 2.27 -6.63
N PHE A 86 -12.68 1.03 -7.04
CA PHE A 86 -13.99 0.38 -7.16
C PHE A 86 -13.80 -1.11 -6.93
N ASP A 87 -13.77 -1.49 -5.65
CA ASP A 87 -14.14 -2.86 -5.25
C ASP A 87 -14.44 -2.97 -3.75
N MET A 88 -13.52 -2.54 -2.87
CA MET A 88 -13.70 -2.68 -1.41
C MET A 88 -14.37 -1.47 -0.71
N TYR A 89 -14.46 -0.33 -1.40
CA TYR A 89 -14.95 0.92 -0.81
C TYR A 89 -15.84 1.67 -1.81
N SER A 90 -16.96 2.19 -1.30
CA SER A 90 -17.96 2.97 -2.04
C SER A 90 -17.41 4.24 -2.68
N SER A 91 -16.26 4.74 -2.24
CA SER A 91 -15.55 5.87 -2.85
C SER A 91 -14.08 5.92 -2.45
N TYR A 92 -13.29 6.75 -3.14
CA TYR A 92 -11.94 7.13 -2.72
C TYR A 92 -11.92 7.65 -1.28
N ALA A 93 -12.93 8.42 -0.89
CA ALA A 93 -13.08 8.99 0.45
C ALA A 93 -13.28 7.90 1.51
N HIS A 94 -14.15 6.91 1.25
CA HIS A 94 -14.38 5.80 2.19
C HIS A 94 -13.13 4.93 2.39
N ARG A 95 -12.32 4.75 1.34
CA ARG A 95 -11.02 4.08 1.49
C ARG A 95 -10.06 4.88 2.36
N GLY A 96 -9.97 6.20 2.14
CA GLY A 96 -9.15 7.10 2.95
C GLY A 96 -9.61 7.13 4.41
N GLU A 97 -10.92 7.14 4.63
CA GLU A 97 -11.53 7.07 5.96
C GLU A 97 -11.18 5.75 6.65
N THR A 98 -11.27 4.61 5.94
CA THR A 98 -10.91 3.31 6.52
C THR A 98 -9.43 3.21 6.86
N PHE A 99 -8.56 3.80 6.03
CA PHE A 99 -7.14 3.94 6.34
C PHE A 99 -6.93 4.80 7.60
N ASN A 100 -7.55 5.98 7.67
CA ASN A 100 -7.46 6.87 8.83
C ASN A 100 -7.97 6.21 10.11
N ASN A 101 -9.07 5.47 10.03
CA ASN A 101 -9.64 4.72 11.15
C ASN A 101 -8.68 3.61 11.60
N ALA A 102 -8.12 2.83 10.66
CA ALA A 102 -7.15 1.79 10.98
C ALA A 102 -5.86 2.37 11.59
N VAL A 103 -5.37 3.52 11.11
CA VAL A 103 -4.24 4.23 11.72
C VAL A 103 -4.61 4.73 13.11
N GLY A 104 -5.80 5.30 13.30
CA GLY A 104 -6.28 5.76 14.61
C GLY A 104 -6.36 4.63 15.65
N GLU A 105 -6.83 3.45 15.25
CA GLU A 105 -6.87 2.27 16.12
C GLU A 105 -5.48 1.83 16.60
N LEU A 106 -4.42 2.02 15.81
CA LEU A 106 -3.04 1.68 16.20
C LEU A 106 -2.42 2.69 17.17
N VAL A 107 -2.78 3.98 17.06
CA VAL A 107 -2.25 5.05 17.92
C VAL A 107 -2.91 5.05 19.30
N HIS A 108 -4.10 4.45 19.42
CA HIS A 108 -4.87 4.36 20.65
C HIS A 108 -4.79 2.98 21.35
N ALA A 109 -3.99 2.05 20.83
CA ALA A 109 -3.70 0.74 21.43
C ALA A 109 -2.43 0.80 22.29
#